data_AF-A0A1L5JMV1-F1
#
_entry.id   AF-A0A1L5JMV1-F1
#
_cell.length_a   1.000
_cell.length_b   1.000
_cell.length_c   1.000
_cell.angle_alpha   90.00
_cell.angle_beta   90.00
_cell.angle_gamma   90.00
#
_symmetry.space_group_name_H-M   'P 1'
#
loop_
_entity.id
_entity.type
_entity.pdbx_description
1 polymer ?
#
loop_
_entity_poly.entity_id
_entity_poly.type
_entity_poly.pdbx_seq_one_letter_code
_entity_poly.pdbx_strand_id
1 'polypeptide(L)'
;MVSDLHNLVPSVGELNGDRSNFRFGMIPNEQRAYGQCDFEVDFKDRRAEPPANRQGDIARIYFYMRDQYGLRLSRQQTQLFEAWSRMDPVDEWEITRDNRIKALQGNKNHHIK
;
A
#
# COMPACT_ATOMS: atom_id res chain seq x y z
N MET A 1 -13.05 -9.90 -3.13
CA MET A 1 -11.65 -9.45 -3.25
C MET A 1 -11.51 -8.23 -4.15
N VAL A 2 -11.80 -8.29 -5.46
CA VAL A 2 -11.55 -7.15 -6.39
C VAL A 2 -12.39 -5.91 -6.06
N SER A 3 -13.60 -6.09 -5.55
CA SER A 3 -14.52 -5.02 -5.14
C SER A 3 -14.36 -4.59 -3.68
N ASP A 4 -13.33 -5.08 -2.96
CA ASP A 4 -13.12 -4.73 -1.56
C ASP A 4 -12.60 -3.30 -1.45
N LEU A 5 -13.40 -2.42 -0.85
CA LEU A 5 -13.12 -1.00 -0.75
C LEU A 5 -11.84 -0.72 0.04
N HIS A 6 -11.43 -1.60 0.97
CA HIS A 6 -10.18 -1.43 1.70
C HIS A 6 -8.96 -1.44 0.76
N ASN A 7 -9.04 -2.17 -0.35
CA ASN A 7 -7.99 -2.30 -1.36
C ASN A 7 -8.14 -1.33 -2.55
N LEU A 8 -9.12 -0.43 -2.54
CA LEU A 8 -9.34 0.55 -3.61
C LEU A 8 -8.98 1.95 -3.13
N VAL A 9 -8.00 2.56 -3.79
CA VAL A 9 -7.51 3.92 -3.50
C VAL A 9 -7.42 4.73 -4.79
N PRO A 10 -7.69 6.05 -4.75
CA PRO A 10 -7.46 6.90 -5.91
C PRO A 10 -5.95 7.04 -6.17
N SER A 11 -5.56 7.06 -7.44
CA SER A 11 -4.18 7.22 -7.87
C SER A 11 -4.09 8.04 -9.15
N VAL A 12 -2.92 8.62 -9.42
CA VAL A 12 -2.61 9.24 -10.70
C VAL A 12 -2.50 8.13 -11.75
N GLY A 13 -3.16 8.31 -12.90
CA GLY A 13 -3.28 7.25 -13.93
C GLY A 13 -1.95 6.75 -14.46
N GLU A 14 -0.97 7.65 -14.66
CA GLU A 14 0.39 7.32 -15.07
C GLU A 14 1.10 6.45 -14.02
N LEU A 15 1.12 6.88 -12.75
CA LEU A 15 1.72 6.11 -11.65
C LEU A 15 1.08 4.73 -11.51
N ASN A 16 -0.25 4.65 -11.66
CA ASN A 16 -0.97 3.38 -11.64
C ASN A 16 -0.57 2.47 -12.82
N GLY A 17 -0.43 3.05 -14.01
CA GLY A 17 0.01 2.35 -15.21
C GLY A 17 1.43 1.79 -15.06
N ASP A 18 2.37 2.65 -14.66
CA ASP A 18 3.78 2.31 -14.52
C ASP A 18 4.04 1.33 -13.38
N ARG A 19 3.36 1.50 -12.24
CA ARG A 19 3.40 0.54 -11.14
C ARG A 19 2.92 -0.84 -11.57
N SER A 20 1.93 -0.91 -12.46
CA SER A 20 1.41 -2.16 -13.01
C SER A 20 1.06 -3.18 -11.89
N ASN A 21 1.56 -4.41 -12.01
CA ASN A 21 1.50 -5.45 -10.96
C ASN A 21 2.84 -5.64 -10.23
N PHE A 22 3.69 -4.61 -10.21
CA PHE A 22 4.99 -4.67 -9.54
C PHE A 22 4.86 -4.76 -8.03
N ARG A 23 5.84 -5.41 -7.40
CA ARG A 23 5.88 -5.53 -5.94
C ARG A 23 6.34 -4.21 -5.36
N PHE A 24 5.75 -3.81 -4.24
CA PHE A 24 6.29 -2.70 -3.48
C PHE A 24 7.59 -3.09 -2.78
N GLY A 25 8.54 -2.16 -2.73
CA GLY A 25 9.78 -2.29 -1.98
C GLY A 25 10.72 -1.12 -2.22
N MET A 26 11.77 -1.03 -1.40
CA MET A 26 12.77 0.03 -1.51
C MET A 26 13.63 -0.16 -2.78
N ILE A 27 13.99 0.94 -3.42
CA ILE A 27 14.81 1.06 -4.62
C ILE A 27 15.91 2.11 -4.32
N PRO A 28 17.18 1.69 -4.23
CA PRO A 28 18.27 2.61 -3.91
C PRO A 28 18.75 3.42 -5.13
N ASN A 29 19.21 4.65 -4.89
CA ASN A 29 19.89 5.53 -5.87
C ASN A 29 19.08 5.82 -7.15
N GLU A 30 17.78 5.99 -6.97
CA GLU A 30 16.83 6.12 -8.06
C GLU A 30 16.67 7.54 -8.60
N GLN A 31 16.29 7.60 -9.88
CA GLN A 31 15.98 8.86 -10.54
C GLN A 31 14.57 9.30 -10.18
N ARG A 32 14.42 10.56 -9.80
CA ARG A 32 13.14 11.22 -9.52
C ARG A 32 12.34 11.46 -10.81
N ALA A 33 11.85 10.39 -11.42
CA ALA A 33 11.19 10.43 -12.73
C ALA A 33 9.89 11.26 -12.72
N TYR A 34 9.22 11.35 -11.57
CA TYR A 34 7.95 12.07 -11.41
C TYR A 34 8.12 13.42 -10.67
N GLY A 35 9.31 14.00 -10.74
CA GLY A 35 9.59 15.33 -10.21
C GLY A 35 9.50 15.41 -8.68
N GLN A 36 8.51 16.16 -8.17
CA GLN A 36 8.30 16.35 -6.73
C GLN A 36 7.55 15.18 -6.08
N CYS A 37 6.94 14.29 -6.88
CA CYS A 37 6.31 13.10 -6.35
C CYS A 37 7.39 12.07 -6.02
N ASP A 38 7.50 11.74 -4.73
CA ASP A 38 8.42 10.74 -4.18
C ASP A 38 7.89 9.32 -4.45
N PHE A 39 7.77 9.00 -5.72
CA PHE A 39 7.33 7.70 -6.20
C PHE A 39 8.29 7.22 -7.27
N GLU A 40 8.62 5.94 -7.27
CA GLU A 40 9.63 5.43 -8.18
C GLU A 40 9.31 4.02 -8.66
N VAL A 41 9.79 3.70 -9.87
CA VAL A 41 9.52 2.45 -10.55
C VAL A 41 10.80 1.90 -11.16
N ASP A 42 11.22 0.74 -10.67
CA ASP A 42 12.24 -0.07 -11.32
C ASP A 42 11.56 -1.10 -12.22
N PHE A 43 11.51 -0.78 -13.51
CA PHE A 43 10.92 -1.65 -14.54
C PHE A 43 11.71 -2.94 -14.75
N LYS A 44 13.03 -2.93 -14.50
CA LYS A 44 13.91 -4.09 -14.71
C LYS A 44 13.69 -5.12 -13.61
N ASP A 45 13.65 -4.67 -12.35
CA ASP A 45 13.43 -5.53 -11.19
C ASP A 45 11.95 -5.68 -10.83
N ARG A 46 11.05 -5.02 -11.58
CA ARG A 46 9.59 -5.05 -11.42
C ARG A 46 9.18 -4.67 -9.99
N ARG A 47 9.68 -3.52 -9.54
CA ARG A 47 9.47 -2.96 -8.20
C ARG A 47 8.97 -1.53 -8.29
N ALA A 48 8.14 -1.13 -7.34
CA ALA A 48 7.77 0.26 -7.14
C ALA A 48 8.07 0.68 -5.69
N GLU A 49 8.63 1.86 -5.50
CA GLU A 49 8.78 2.50 -4.21
C GLU A 49 7.71 3.60 -4.07
N PRO A 50 6.82 3.51 -3.07
CA PRO A 50 5.86 4.56 -2.79
C PRO A 50 6.46 5.59 -1.81
N PRO A 51 5.89 6.81 -1.77
CA PRO A 51 6.36 7.86 -0.87
C PRO A 51 6.24 7.41 0.59
N ALA A 52 7.17 7.88 1.42
CA ALA A 52 7.28 7.44 2.81
C ALA A 52 5.97 7.57 3.61
N ASN A 53 5.18 8.61 3.35
CA ASN A 53 3.88 8.88 3.98
C ASN A 53 2.69 8.05 3.44
N ARG A 54 2.95 7.05 2.60
CA ARG A 54 1.96 6.09 2.10
C ARG A 54 2.35 4.64 2.36
N GLN A 55 3.55 4.41 2.87
CA GLN A 55 4.09 3.07 3.08
C GLN A 55 3.28 2.29 4.12
N GLY A 56 2.80 2.97 5.17
CA GLY A 56 1.98 2.41 6.23
C GLY A 56 0.60 1.99 5.72
N ASP A 57 -0.07 2.86 4.96
CA ASP A 57 -1.37 2.59 4.33
C ASP A 57 -1.29 1.31 3.50
N ILE A 58 -0.28 1.23 2.63
CA ILE A 58 -0.03 0.08 1.76
C ILE A 58 0.20 -1.18 2.61
N ALA A 59 1.07 -1.12 3.61
CA ALA A 59 1.36 -2.25 4.48
C ALA A 59 0.08 -2.80 5.16
N ARG A 60 -0.75 -1.93 5.74
CA ARG A 60 -2.00 -2.32 6.40
C ARG A 60 -3.03 -2.89 5.44
N ILE A 61 -3.10 -2.38 4.21
CA ILE A 61 -3.96 -2.96 3.16
C ILE A 61 -3.47 -4.36 2.78
N TYR A 62 -2.16 -4.56 2.60
CA TYR A 62 -1.60 -5.89 2.29
C TYR A 62 -1.85 -6.90 3.41
N PHE A 63 -1.67 -6.51 4.67
CA PHE A 63 -1.98 -7.38 5.81
C PHE A 63 -3.47 -7.71 5.92
N TYR A 64 -4.34 -6.73 5.69
CA TYR A 64 -5.78 -6.96 5.62
C TYR A 64 -6.14 -7.97 4.54
N MET A 65 -5.63 -7.78 3.32
CA MET A 65 -5.94 -8.69 2.21
C MET A 65 -5.37 -10.09 2.43
N ARG A 66 -4.20 -10.19 3.09
CA ARG A 66 -3.62 -11.47 3.54
C ARG A 66 -4.57 -12.20 4.48
N ASP A 67 -5.01 -11.53 5.54
CA ASP A 67 -5.79 -12.16 6.62
C ASP A 67 -7.25 -12.41 6.21
N GLN A 68 -7.87 -11.49 5.47
CA GLN A 68 -9.25 -11.57 5.03
C GLN A 68 -9.47 -12.64 3.94
N TYR A 69 -8.48 -12.84 3.07
CA TYR A 69 -8.64 -13.70 1.89
C TYR A 69 -7.62 -14.85 1.80
N GLY A 70 -6.75 -15.02 2.80
CA GLY A 70 -5.74 -16.08 2.82
C GLY A 70 -4.65 -15.92 1.76
N LEU A 71 -4.37 -14.69 1.31
CA LEU A 71 -3.28 -14.44 0.37
C LEU A 71 -1.92 -14.71 1.02
N ARG A 72 -0.92 -15.08 0.22
CA ARG A 72 0.43 -15.35 0.72
C ARG A 72 1.31 -14.12 0.57
N LEU A 73 1.95 -13.71 1.67
CA LEU A 73 3.08 -12.78 1.65
C LEU A 73 4.37 -13.56 1.91
N SER A 74 5.41 -13.25 1.15
CA SER A 74 6.74 -13.80 1.45
C SER A 74 7.24 -13.25 2.78
N ARG A 75 8.17 -13.97 3.43
CA ARG A 75 8.80 -13.50 4.67
C ARG A 75 9.42 -12.10 4.52
N GLN A 76 10.06 -11.84 3.38
CA GLN A 76 10.68 -10.54 3.07
C GLN A 76 9.63 -9.43 2.96
N GLN A 77 8.51 -9.68 2.28
CA GLN A 77 7.42 -8.70 2.17
C GLN A 77 6.75 -8.44 3.52
N THR A 78 6.54 -9.48 4.32
CA THR A 78 6.00 -9.33 5.67
C THR A 78 6.89 -8.44 6.52
N GLN A 79 8.21 -8.68 6.54
CA GLN A 79 9.15 -7.86 7.30
C GLN A 79 9.20 -6.40 6.82
N LEU A 80 9.15 -6.19 5.49
CA LEU A 80 9.07 -4.85 4.91
C LEU A 80 7.81 -4.12 5.39
N PHE A 81 6.64 -4.74 5.25
CA PHE A 81 5.37 -4.14 5.64
C PHE A 81 5.24 -3.95 7.16
N GLU A 82 5.85 -4.80 7.98
CA GLU A 82 5.96 -4.58 9.43
C GLU A 82 6.83 -3.36 9.78
N ALA A 83 7.89 -3.10 9.01
CA ALA A 83 8.69 -1.89 9.17
C ALA A 83 7.89 -0.66 8.72
N TRP A 84 7.30 -0.70 7.53
CA TRP A 84 6.50 0.39 6.97
C TRP A 84 5.31 0.76 7.85
N SER A 85 4.54 -0.22 8.34
CA SER A 85 3.42 0.05 9.25
C SER A 85 3.84 0.67 10.59
N ARG A 86 5.11 0.55 11.00
CA ARG A 86 5.64 1.18 12.21
C ARG A 86 6.20 2.58 11.95
N MET A 87 6.85 2.78 10.80
CA MET A 87 7.46 4.06 10.43
C MET A 87 6.41 5.09 9.99
N ASP A 88 5.33 4.61 9.36
CA ASP A 88 4.20 5.41 8.90
C ASP A 88 2.94 4.97 9.70
N PRO A 89 2.73 5.55 10.90
CA PRO A 89 1.63 5.18 11.79
C PRO A 89 0.28 5.56 11.20
N VAL A 90 -0.78 4.95 11.73
CA VAL A 90 -2.15 5.23 11.28
C VAL A 90 -2.48 6.71 11.46
N ASP A 91 -3.00 7.34 10.41
CA ASP A 91 -3.46 8.73 10.46
C ASP A 91 -4.99 8.87 10.61
N GLU A 92 -5.46 10.10 10.84
CA GLU A 92 -6.90 10.39 11.00
C GLU A 92 -7.70 10.05 9.74
N TRP A 93 -7.08 10.17 8.57
CA TRP A 93 -7.75 9.90 7.31
C TRP A 93 -7.98 8.40 7.11
N GLU A 94 -7.01 7.55 7.43
CA GLU A 94 -7.17 6.10 7.41
C GLU A 94 -8.26 5.63 8.37
N ILE A 95 -8.31 6.17 9.60
CA ILE A 95 -9.38 5.86 10.56
C ILE A 95 -10.74 6.28 10.00
N THR A 96 -10.82 7.49 9.45
CA THR A 96 -12.04 8.02 8.84
C THR A 96 -12.49 7.15 7.67
N ARG A 97 -11.56 6.76 6.79
CA ARG A 97 -11.81 5.90 5.64
C ARG A 97 -12.26 4.50 6.07
N ASP A 98 -11.60 3.88 7.05
CA ASP A 98 -11.99 2.57 7.59
C ASP A 98 -13.43 2.58 8.13
N ASN A 99 -13.79 3.61 8.89
CA ASN A 99 -15.14 3.75 9.43
C ASN A 99 -16.19 3.92 8.32
N ARG A 100 -15.89 4.71 7.28
CA ARG A 100 -16.76 4.87 6.11
C ARG A 100 -16.92 3.56 5.34
N ILE A 101 -15.83 2.82 5.13
CA ILE A 101 -15.88 1.52 4.46
C ILE A 101 -16.67 0.52 5.29
N LYS A 102 -16.48 0.46 6.61
CA LYS A 102 -17.28 -0.42 7.49
C LYS A 102 -18.77 -0.14 7.35
N ALA A 103 -19.19 1.11 7.30
CA ALA A 103 -20.59 1.47 7.16
C ALA A 103 -21.21 0.98 5.83
N LEU A 104 -20.41 0.87 4.77
CA LEU A 104 -20.87 0.46 3.43
C LEU A 104 -20.68 -1.04 3.16
N GLN A 105 -19.52 -1.60 3.52
CA GLN A 105 -19.10 -2.97 3.24
C GLN A 105 -19.37 -3.94 4.39
N GLY A 106 -19.53 -3.43 5.62
CA GLY A 106 -19.86 -4.22 6.81
C GLY A 106 -18.67 -4.70 7.65
N ASN A 107 -17.44 -4.50 7.20
CA ASN A 107 -16.22 -4.96 7.90
C ASN A 107 -15.13 -3.88 8.02
N LYS A 108 -14.29 -4.03 9.05
CA LYS A 108 -13.12 -3.17 9.31
C LYS A 108 -11.83 -3.82 8.83
N ASN A 109 -10.83 -2.99 8.56
CA ASN A 109 -9.44 -3.41 8.52
C ASN A 109 -8.87 -3.44 9.96
N HIS A 110 -8.66 -4.64 10.51
CA HIS A 110 -8.12 -4.82 11.88
C HIS A 110 -6.68 -4.33 12.06
N HIS A 111 -5.97 -3.97 10.98
CA HIS A 111 -4.63 -3.39 11.02
C HIS A 111 -4.66 -1.86 11.16
N ILE A 112 -5.83 -1.23 11.04
CA ILE A 112 -6.06 0.17 11.40
C ILE A 112 -6.57 0.18 12.85
N LYS A 113 -5.73 0.67 13.78
CA LYS A 113 -6.00 0.69 15.22
C LYS A 113 -6.13 2.10 15.75
#